data_AF-A0A2R6B3Q8-F1
#
_entry.id   AF-A0A2R6B3Q8-F1
#
_cell.length_a   1.000
_cell.length_b   1.000
_cell.length_c   1.000
_cell.angle_alpha   90.00
_cell.angle_beta   90.00
_cell.angle_gamma   90.00
#
_symmetry.space_group_name_H-M   'P 1'
#
loop_
_entity.id
_entity.type
_entity.pdbx_description
1 polymer ?
#
loop_
_entity_poly.entity_id
_entity_poly.type
_entity_poly.pdbx_seq_one_letter_code
_entity_poly.pdbx_strand_id
1 'polypeptide(L)'
;MLFSANTVIQMGRKFPHAGGYYGYVANGISRSTGVYTQFIYLFYQVLNTAAVVIFGSWVLQIFLELFGISVRGYYFLPIPLILIFIIPYFGIRLSSWFYVGTAALEIGIVFILALLMLAHPAPSSSLLAPFIPTVGISSFTLSIIFSLFFFTGYGSVLTLAEETKNPKSSIPKMALASILVIGVLELLFIYASELNWGTSSTTTF
;
A
#
# COMPACT_ATOMS: atom_id res chain seq x y z
N MET A 1 9.70 -7.98 -5.06
CA MET A 1 9.34 -7.64 -3.65
C MET A 1 9.92 -8.62 -2.64
N LEU A 2 9.66 -9.93 -2.75
CA LEU A 2 10.19 -10.94 -1.81
C LEU A 2 11.72 -10.89 -1.60
N PHE A 3 12.50 -10.67 -2.66
CA PHE A 3 13.96 -10.49 -2.54
C PHE A 3 14.36 -9.28 -1.68
N SER A 4 13.67 -8.16 -1.81
CA SER A 4 13.93 -6.96 -0.99
C SER A 4 13.47 -7.18 0.46
N ALA A 5 12.32 -7.85 0.63
CA ALA A 5 11.80 -8.24 1.93
C ALA A 5 12.73 -9.21 2.68
N ASN A 6 13.42 -10.11 1.98
CA ASN A 6 14.41 -10.99 2.60
C ASN A 6 15.51 -10.21 3.33
N THR A 7 15.98 -9.09 2.77
CA THR A 7 16.95 -8.22 3.45
C THR A 7 16.38 -7.65 4.75
N VAL A 8 15.11 -7.19 4.72
CA VAL A 8 14.41 -6.69 5.91
C VAL A 8 14.21 -7.79 6.95
N ILE A 9 13.87 -9.00 6.52
CA ILE A 9 13.71 -10.19 7.37
C ILE A 9 15.03 -10.55 8.07
N GLN A 10 16.13 -10.62 7.33
CA GLN A 10 17.43 -11.00 7.89
C GLN A 10 17.98 -9.92 8.82
N MET A 11 17.88 -8.65 8.42
CA MET A 11 18.34 -7.53 9.25
C MET A 11 17.46 -7.32 10.47
N GLY A 12 16.15 -7.51 10.38
CA GLY A 12 15.23 -7.41 11.53
C GLY A 12 15.43 -8.50 12.58
N ARG A 13 15.92 -9.69 12.18
CA ARG A 13 16.37 -10.71 13.14
C ARG A 13 17.63 -10.28 13.89
N LYS A 14 18.57 -9.66 13.18
CA LYS A 14 19.90 -9.30 13.69
C LYS A 14 19.88 -8.00 14.51
N PHE A 15 19.08 -7.02 14.12
CA PHE A 15 19.01 -5.67 14.71
C PHE A 15 17.56 -5.25 14.99
N PRO A 16 16.88 -5.83 15.99
CA PRO A 16 15.48 -5.55 16.30
C PRO A 16 15.29 -4.25 17.12
N HIS A 17 15.69 -3.10 16.57
CA HIS A 17 15.52 -1.78 17.22
C HIS A 17 14.74 -0.84 16.29
N ALA A 18 14.06 0.18 16.83
CA ALA A 18 13.21 1.08 16.02
C ALA A 18 13.98 1.99 15.05
N GLY A 19 15.32 1.92 15.06
CA GLY A 19 16.18 2.62 14.11
C GLY A 19 15.98 2.20 12.63
N GLY A 20 15.21 1.14 12.36
CA GLY A 20 14.73 0.77 11.04
C GLY A 20 15.84 0.68 9.97
N TYR A 21 15.58 1.26 8.79
CA TYR A 21 16.50 1.23 7.65
C TYR A 21 17.85 1.89 7.95
N TYR A 22 17.87 3.00 8.72
CA TYR A 22 19.11 3.62 9.18
C TYR A 22 19.94 2.63 10.00
N GLY A 23 19.32 1.96 10.97
CA GLY A 23 19.98 0.99 11.85
C GLY A 23 20.62 -0.15 11.06
N TYR A 24 19.96 -0.63 10.02
CA TYR A 24 20.49 -1.72 9.18
C TYR A 24 21.71 -1.32 8.38
N VAL A 25 21.67 -0.14 7.75
CA VAL A 25 22.78 0.33 6.91
C VAL A 25 23.95 0.83 7.76
N ALA A 26 23.67 1.51 8.88
CA ALA A 26 24.70 2.00 9.79
C ALA A 26 25.53 0.87 10.41
N ASN A 27 24.89 -0.24 10.80
CA ASN A 27 25.56 -1.41 11.38
C ASN A 27 26.11 -2.39 10.32
N GLY A 28 25.58 -2.38 9.10
CA GLY A 28 26.00 -3.31 8.03
C GLY A 28 27.10 -2.77 7.12
N ILE A 29 27.09 -1.46 6.82
CA ILE A 29 28.00 -0.84 5.85
C ILE A 29 28.84 0.24 6.54
N SER A 30 28.22 1.37 6.87
CA SER A 30 28.87 2.47 7.57
C SER A 30 27.84 3.44 8.12
N ARG A 31 28.21 4.17 9.19
CA ARG A 31 27.34 5.20 9.78
C ARG A 31 27.01 6.32 8.78
N SER A 32 27.97 6.71 7.95
CA SER A 32 27.78 7.75 6.92
C SER A 32 26.72 7.33 5.90
N THR A 33 26.84 6.11 5.34
CA THR A 33 25.85 5.55 4.41
C THR A 33 24.47 5.43 5.06
N GLY A 34 24.41 5.08 6.36
CA GLY A 34 23.16 5.05 7.11
C GLY A 34 22.43 6.39 7.11
N VAL A 35 23.15 7.49 7.34
CA VAL A 35 22.59 8.85 7.31
C VAL A 35 22.01 9.16 5.92
N TYR A 36 22.73 8.86 4.85
CA TYR A 36 22.22 9.05 3.48
C TYR A 36 20.94 8.24 3.22
N THR A 37 20.90 6.97 3.63
CA THR A 37 19.68 6.14 3.51
C THR A 37 18.52 6.76 4.28
N GLN A 38 18.75 7.29 5.47
CA GLN A 38 17.69 7.93 6.26
C GLN A 38 17.16 9.19 5.59
N PHE A 39 18.02 10.02 4.97
CA PHE A 39 17.59 11.18 4.21
C PHE A 39 16.72 10.77 3.01
N ILE A 40 17.15 9.77 2.23
CA ILE A 40 16.36 9.25 1.12
C ILE A 40 15.01 8.73 1.61
N TYR A 41 15.01 7.98 2.71
CA TYR A 41 13.78 7.47 3.31
C TYR A 41 12.85 8.58 3.81
N LEU A 42 13.40 9.66 4.37
CA LEU A 42 12.62 10.84 4.77
C LEU A 42 11.95 11.50 3.57
N PHE A 43 12.69 11.74 2.48
CA PHE A 43 12.12 12.27 1.23
C PHE A 43 11.01 11.37 0.69
N TYR A 44 11.24 10.05 0.68
CA TYR A 44 10.24 9.07 0.29
C TYR A 44 8.96 9.21 1.13
N GLN A 45 9.07 9.34 2.45
CA GLN A 45 7.91 9.47 3.34
C GLN A 45 7.16 10.80 3.16
N VAL A 46 7.87 11.90 2.90
CA VAL A 46 7.23 13.19 2.59
C VAL A 46 6.43 13.10 1.29
N LEU A 47 7.01 12.52 0.25
CA LEU A 47 6.32 12.32 -1.03
C LEU A 47 5.13 11.37 -0.90
N ASN A 48 5.28 10.28 -0.14
CA ASN A 48 4.19 9.34 0.12
C ASN A 48 3.03 10.03 0.87
N THR A 49 3.34 10.81 1.91
CA THR A 49 2.34 11.57 2.67
C THR A 49 1.61 12.57 1.76
N ALA A 50 2.34 13.29 0.89
CA ALA A 50 1.74 14.21 -0.07
C ALA A 50 0.79 13.49 -1.04
N ALA A 51 1.18 12.32 -1.56
CA ALA A 51 0.34 11.50 -2.42
C ALA A 51 -0.96 11.06 -1.72
N VAL A 52 -0.88 10.64 -0.45
CA VAL A 52 -2.06 10.25 0.35
C VAL A 52 -3.00 11.44 0.58
N VAL A 53 -2.48 12.63 0.86
CA VAL A 53 -3.28 13.85 1.05
C VAL A 53 -4.01 14.23 -0.25
N ILE A 54 -3.31 14.19 -1.38
CA ILE A 54 -3.91 14.46 -2.71
C ILE A 54 -4.99 13.42 -3.01
N PHE A 55 -4.69 12.14 -2.83
CA PHE A 55 -5.64 11.05 -3.08
C PHE A 55 -6.89 11.19 -2.21
N GLY A 56 -6.72 11.43 -0.91
CA GLY A 56 -7.84 11.64 0.01
C GLY A 56 -8.72 12.83 -0.39
N SER A 57 -8.12 13.93 -0.88
CA SER A 57 -8.87 15.09 -1.37
C SER A 57 -9.67 14.77 -2.65
N TRP A 58 -9.13 13.93 -3.52
CA TRP A 58 -9.79 13.49 -4.75
C TRP A 58 -10.96 12.53 -4.46
N VAL A 59 -10.80 11.61 -3.49
CA VAL A 59 -11.90 10.72 -3.04
C VAL A 59 -13.05 11.54 -2.46
N LEU A 60 -12.76 12.56 -1.64
CA LEU A 60 -13.79 13.45 -1.09
C LEU A 60 -14.52 14.22 -2.19
N GLN A 61 -13.81 14.66 -3.23
CA GLN A 61 -14.41 15.27 -4.40
C GLN A 61 -15.41 14.33 -5.09
N ILE A 62 -14.99 13.10 -5.43
CA ILE A 62 -15.86 12.10 -6.08
C ILE A 62 -17.09 11.82 -5.21
N PHE A 63 -16.90 11.69 -3.90
CA PHE A 63 -18.00 11.44 -2.98
C PHE A 63 -19.04 12.57 -3.00
N LEU A 64 -18.63 13.83 -3.06
CA LEU A 64 -19.53 14.98 -3.14
C LEU A 64 -20.20 15.13 -4.51
N GLU A 65 -19.52 14.74 -5.57
CA GLU A 65 -20.10 14.69 -6.92
C GLU A 65 -21.29 13.74 -6.98
N LEU A 66 -21.31 12.65 -6.19
CA LEU A 66 -22.48 11.76 -6.05
C LEU A 66 -23.71 12.47 -5.47
N PHE A 67 -23.52 13.54 -4.70
CA PHE A 67 -24.60 14.37 -4.14
C PHE A 67 -24.90 15.61 -5.00
N GLY A 68 -24.31 15.71 -6.21
CA GLY A 68 -24.50 16.84 -7.12
C GLY A 68 -23.71 18.09 -6.74
N ILE A 69 -22.76 17.99 -5.79
CA ILE A 69 -21.93 19.11 -5.35
C ILE A 69 -20.57 19.04 -6.07
N SER A 70 -20.40 19.85 -7.12
CA SER A 70 -19.14 19.92 -7.87
C SER A 70 -18.17 20.93 -7.27
N VAL A 71 -17.29 20.48 -6.39
CA VAL A 71 -16.22 21.31 -5.80
C VAL A 71 -14.87 20.72 -6.21
N ARG A 72 -13.94 21.59 -6.61
CA ARG A 72 -12.60 21.16 -7.04
C ARG A 72 -11.81 20.56 -5.85
N GLY A 73 -11.15 19.42 -6.07
CA GLY A 73 -10.45 18.65 -5.03
C GLY A 73 -9.44 19.43 -4.19
N TYR A 74 -8.81 20.46 -4.75
CA TYR A 74 -7.80 21.25 -4.02
C TYR A 74 -8.35 21.94 -2.75
N TYR A 75 -9.66 22.23 -2.69
CA TYR A 75 -10.28 22.80 -1.49
C TYR A 75 -10.32 21.80 -0.32
N PHE A 76 -10.29 20.50 -0.61
CA PHE A 76 -10.35 19.45 0.40
C PHE A 76 -8.98 19.02 0.92
N LEU A 77 -7.87 19.50 0.36
CA LEU A 77 -6.50 19.17 0.81
C LEU A 77 -6.27 19.33 2.32
N PRO A 78 -6.81 20.37 3.00
CA PRO A 78 -6.61 20.52 4.45
C PRO A 78 -7.20 19.37 5.27
N ILE A 79 -8.28 18.73 4.81
CA ILE A 79 -9.01 17.71 5.57
C ILE A 79 -8.15 16.45 5.84
N PRO A 80 -7.67 15.71 4.83
CA PRO A 80 -6.82 14.54 5.06
C PRO A 80 -5.49 14.93 5.72
N LEU A 81 -4.96 16.12 5.46
CA LEU A 81 -3.76 16.61 6.13
C LEU A 81 -3.95 16.76 7.65
N ILE A 82 -5.05 17.37 8.07
CA ILE A 82 -5.38 17.51 9.51
C ILE A 82 -5.61 16.15 10.13
N LEU A 83 -6.30 15.23 9.45
CA LEU A 83 -6.56 13.88 9.95
C LEU A 83 -5.27 13.09 10.22
N ILE A 84 -4.31 13.15 9.30
CA ILE A 84 -3.00 12.51 9.45
C ILE A 84 -2.21 13.08 10.64
N PHE A 85 -2.41 14.36 10.97
CA PHE A 85 -1.72 15.01 12.09
C PHE A 85 -2.41 14.78 13.44
N ILE A 86 -3.75 14.86 13.48
CA ILE A 86 -4.52 14.87 14.72
C ILE A 86 -4.64 13.47 15.35
N ILE A 87 -4.73 12.41 14.53
CA ILE A 87 -4.89 11.04 15.04
C ILE A 87 -3.64 10.60 15.83
N PRO A 88 -2.40 10.77 15.32
CA PRO A 88 -1.20 10.49 16.09
C PRO A 88 -0.99 11.42 17.29
N TYR A 89 -1.51 12.66 17.24
CA TYR A 89 -1.38 13.63 18.34
C TYR A 89 -2.01 13.14 19.65
N PHE A 90 -3.11 12.39 19.58
CA PHE A 90 -3.77 11.80 20.77
C PHE A 90 -3.10 10.53 21.31
N GLY A 91 -2.00 10.09 20.69
CA GLY A 91 -1.17 9.00 21.17
C GLY A 91 -1.13 7.78 20.25
N ILE A 92 0.00 7.09 20.30
CA ILE A 92 0.33 5.98 19.40
C ILE A 92 -0.68 4.83 19.55
N ARG A 93 -1.10 4.50 20.78
CA ARG A 93 -2.05 3.41 21.02
C ARG A 93 -3.40 3.61 20.31
N LEU A 94 -3.94 4.83 20.34
CA LEU A 94 -5.20 5.15 19.67
C LEU A 94 -5.03 5.09 18.15
N SER A 95 -3.93 5.66 17.64
CA SER A 95 -3.57 5.61 16.23
C SER A 95 -3.43 4.18 15.71
N SER A 96 -2.77 3.28 16.46
CA SER A 96 -2.61 1.88 16.07
C SER A 96 -3.94 1.13 16.00
N TRP A 97 -4.85 1.33 16.95
CA TRP A 97 -6.18 0.71 16.91
C TRP A 97 -7.04 1.25 15.76
N PHE A 98 -6.99 2.56 15.52
CA PHE A 98 -7.68 3.18 14.39
C PHE A 98 -7.15 2.67 13.04
N TYR A 99 -5.82 2.53 12.93
CA TYR A 99 -5.16 1.96 11.75
C TYR A 99 -5.60 0.51 11.52
N VAL A 100 -5.55 -0.35 12.54
CA VAL A 100 -5.97 -1.75 12.43
C VAL A 100 -7.45 -1.86 12.08
N GLY A 101 -8.32 -1.03 12.68
CA GLY A 101 -9.74 -1.01 12.38
C GLY A 101 -10.03 -0.62 10.94
N THR A 102 -9.42 0.48 10.47
CA THR A 102 -9.56 0.95 9.08
C THR A 102 -9.01 -0.06 8.09
N ALA A 103 -7.84 -0.65 8.36
CA ALA A 103 -7.24 -1.67 7.49
C ALA A 103 -8.09 -2.95 7.42
N ALA A 104 -8.66 -3.41 8.53
CA ALA A 104 -9.54 -4.57 8.54
C ALA A 104 -10.83 -4.31 7.75
N LEU A 105 -11.39 -3.10 7.88
CA LEU A 105 -12.55 -2.66 7.10
C LEU A 105 -12.23 -2.60 5.61
N GLU A 106 -11.10 -2.00 5.24
CA GLU A 106 -10.61 -1.90 3.86
C GLU A 106 -10.44 -3.29 3.24
N ILE A 107 -9.71 -4.19 3.90
CA ILE A 107 -9.52 -5.58 3.47
C ILE A 107 -10.88 -6.28 3.29
N GLY A 108 -11.82 -6.06 4.23
CA GLY A 108 -13.17 -6.60 4.15
C GLY A 108 -13.95 -6.11 2.93
N ILE A 109 -13.92 -4.80 2.65
CA ILE A 109 -14.58 -4.20 1.49
C ILE A 109 -13.97 -4.74 0.19
N VAL A 110 -12.64 -4.71 0.07
CA VAL A 110 -11.93 -5.20 -1.13
C VAL A 110 -12.26 -6.68 -1.38
N PHE A 111 -12.26 -7.49 -0.33
CA PHE A 111 -12.59 -8.91 -0.43
C PHE A 111 -14.05 -9.13 -0.86
N ILE A 112 -15.01 -8.41 -0.28
CA ILE A 112 -16.42 -8.51 -0.66
C ILE A 112 -16.62 -8.05 -2.10
N LEU A 113 -16.02 -6.93 -2.51
CA LEU A 113 -16.09 -6.43 -3.88
C LEU A 113 -15.51 -7.43 -4.88
N ALA A 114 -14.37 -8.07 -4.56
CA ALA A 114 -13.80 -9.12 -5.40
C ALA A 114 -14.78 -10.29 -5.58
N LEU A 115 -15.44 -10.75 -4.51
CA LEU A 115 -16.44 -11.81 -4.60
C LEU A 115 -17.67 -11.40 -5.42
N LEU A 116 -18.16 -10.18 -5.24
CA LEU A 116 -19.30 -9.65 -6.00
C LEU A 116 -18.99 -9.53 -7.50
N MET A 117 -17.78 -9.08 -7.83
CA MET A 117 -17.28 -9.00 -9.20
C MET A 117 -17.15 -10.38 -9.85
N LEU A 118 -16.67 -11.39 -9.11
CA LEU A 118 -16.62 -12.78 -9.58
C LEU A 118 -18.01 -13.39 -9.78
N ALA A 119 -18.99 -13.02 -8.96
CA ALA A 119 -20.36 -13.51 -9.08
C ALA A 119 -21.12 -12.91 -10.27
N HIS A 120 -20.69 -11.74 -10.77
CA HIS A 120 -21.31 -11.03 -11.89
C HIS A 120 -20.29 -10.78 -13.02
N PRO A 121 -19.79 -11.83 -13.69
CA PRO A 121 -18.87 -11.67 -14.82
C PRO A 121 -19.59 -11.02 -16.01
N ALA A 122 -18.88 -10.18 -16.78
CA ALA A 122 -19.43 -9.61 -18.00
C ALA A 122 -19.76 -10.73 -19.01
N PRO A 123 -20.84 -10.63 -19.80
CA PRO A 123 -21.22 -11.66 -20.78
C PRO A 123 -20.14 -11.99 -21.83
N SER A 124 -19.20 -11.07 -22.08
CA SER A 124 -18.08 -11.21 -23.01
C SER A 124 -16.77 -11.66 -22.35
N SER A 125 -16.78 -11.91 -21.03
CA SER A 125 -15.57 -12.26 -20.29
C SER A 125 -15.19 -13.73 -20.48
N SER A 126 -13.89 -13.98 -20.61
CA SER A 126 -13.31 -15.32 -20.62
C SER A 126 -12.35 -15.48 -19.44
N LEU A 127 -12.37 -16.64 -18.80
CA LEU A 127 -11.50 -16.97 -17.67
C LEU A 127 -10.01 -16.85 -18.01
N LEU A 128 -9.66 -16.99 -19.30
CA LEU A 128 -8.30 -16.90 -19.81
C LEU A 128 -7.89 -15.48 -20.20
N ALA A 129 -8.84 -14.55 -20.27
CA ALA A 129 -8.59 -13.24 -20.84
C ALA A 129 -7.56 -12.39 -20.07
N PRO A 130 -7.47 -12.43 -18.72
CA PRO A 130 -6.41 -11.74 -17.98
C PRO A 130 -4.98 -12.24 -18.29
N PHE A 131 -4.84 -13.42 -18.89
CA PHE A 131 -3.55 -14.00 -19.26
C PHE A 131 -3.14 -13.69 -20.71
N ILE A 132 -4.00 -13.02 -21.47
CA ILE A 132 -3.73 -12.66 -22.86
C ILE A 132 -3.26 -11.19 -22.88
N PRO A 133 -1.99 -10.91 -23.21
CA PRO A 133 -1.49 -9.55 -23.28
C PRO A 133 -2.13 -8.83 -24.49
N THR A 134 -3.00 -7.87 -24.20
CA THR A 134 -3.70 -7.06 -25.22
C THR A 134 -3.11 -5.66 -25.37
N VAL A 135 -2.16 -5.28 -24.51
CA VAL A 135 -1.59 -3.92 -24.42
C VAL A 135 -0.22 -3.83 -25.08
N GLY A 136 0.11 -2.64 -25.61
CA GLY A 136 1.43 -2.34 -26.16
C GLY A 136 2.54 -2.28 -25.11
N ILE A 137 3.80 -2.37 -25.54
CA ILE A 137 4.99 -2.39 -24.66
C ILE A 137 5.04 -1.17 -23.72
N SER A 138 4.60 0.01 -24.19
CA SER A 138 4.56 1.24 -23.39
C SER A 138 3.62 1.13 -22.19
N SER A 139 2.35 0.78 -22.43
CA SER A 139 1.35 0.59 -21.36
C SER A 139 1.74 -0.55 -20.42
N PHE A 140 2.29 -1.64 -20.96
CA PHE A 140 2.83 -2.73 -20.14
C PHE A 140 3.93 -2.25 -19.19
N THR A 141 4.85 -1.41 -19.66
CA THR A 141 5.93 -0.85 -18.83
C THR A 141 5.38 0.06 -17.73
N LEU A 142 4.38 0.89 -18.05
CA LEU A 142 3.69 1.73 -17.06
C LEU A 142 2.97 0.88 -16.01
N SER A 143 2.26 -0.18 -16.42
CA SER A 143 1.61 -1.11 -15.50
C SER A 143 2.61 -1.76 -14.53
N ILE A 144 3.81 -2.13 -15.00
CA ILE A 144 4.87 -2.63 -14.11
C ILE A 144 5.23 -1.56 -13.08
N ILE A 145 5.49 -0.31 -13.49
CA ILE A 145 5.89 0.78 -12.59
C ILE A 145 4.81 1.03 -11.53
N PHE A 146 3.54 1.14 -11.94
CA PHE A 146 2.43 1.35 -11.00
C PHE A 146 2.21 0.13 -10.09
N SER A 147 2.38 -1.09 -10.60
CA SER A 147 2.21 -2.30 -9.81
C SER A 147 3.18 -2.40 -8.63
N LEU A 148 4.37 -1.78 -8.74
CA LEU A 148 5.35 -1.76 -7.65
C LEU A 148 4.82 -1.00 -6.42
N PHE A 149 3.90 -0.05 -6.60
CA PHE A 149 3.32 0.69 -5.48
C PHE A 149 2.34 -0.16 -4.66
N PHE A 150 1.65 -1.15 -5.25
CA PHE A 150 0.73 -2.02 -4.50
C PHE A 150 1.42 -2.84 -3.39
N PHE A 151 2.70 -3.14 -3.57
CA PHE A 151 3.45 -3.96 -2.62
C PHE A 151 4.35 -3.15 -1.68
N THR A 152 4.21 -1.82 -1.65
CA THR A 152 4.95 -0.99 -0.70
C THR A 152 4.34 -1.08 0.71
N GLY A 153 5.09 -0.60 1.71
CA GLY A 153 4.59 -0.49 3.09
C GLY A 153 5.03 -1.58 4.06
N TYR A 154 5.54 -2.73 3.59
CA TYR A 154 6.06 -3.80 4.48
C TYR A 154 7.24 -3.37 5.37
N GLY A 155 7.87 -2.23 5.07
CA GLY A 155 8.92 -1.63 5.91
C GLY A 155 8.40 -0.94 7.18
N SER A 156 7.10 -0.63 7.27
CA SER A 156 6.51 0.04 8.44
C SER A 156 6.58 -0.81 9.70
N VAL A 157 6.64 -2.14 9.56
CA VAL A 157 6.79 -3.09 10.66
C VAL A 157 8.08 -2.84 11.47
N LEU A 158 9.06 -2.16 10.87
CA LEU A 158 10.34 -1.83 11.52
C LEU A 158 10.23 -0.68 12.51
N THR A 159 9.35 0.29 12.27
CA THR A 159 9.22 1.45 13.17
C THR A 159 8.52 1.06 14.47
N LEU A 160 7.66 0.04 14.42
CA LEU A 160 6.98 -0.55 15.58
C LEU A 160 7.75 -1.71 16.23
N ALA A 161 9.03 -1.87 15.91
CA ALA A 161 9.85 -2.93 16.48
C ALA A 161 9.91 -2.88 18.02
N GLU A 162 10.01 -1.69 18.60
CA GLU A 162 10.11 -1.49 20.06
C GLU A 162 8.78 -1.74 20.79
N GLU A 163 7.65 -1.57 20.10
CA GLU A 163 6.32 -1.83 20.67
C GLU A 163 5.89 -3.30 20.53
N THR A 164 6.68 -4.11 19.82
CA THR A 164 6.38 -5.51 19.57
C THR A 164 6.91 -6.37 20.72
N LYS A 165 6.06 -7.23 21.30
CA LYS A 165 6.43 -8.12 22.44
C LYS A 165 7.59 -9.09 22.14
N ASN A 166 7.85 -9.41 20.87
CA ASN A 166 8.93 -10.31 20.41
C ASN A 166 9.45 -9.92 18.99
N PRO A 167 10.21 -8.82 18.85
CA PRO A 167 10.51 -8.26 17.54
C PRO A 167 11.37 -9.18 16.66
N LYS A 168 12.35 -9.90 17.26
CA LYS A 168 13.26 -10.80 16.54
C LYS A 168 12.56 -11.89 15.72
N SER A 169 11.45 -12.42 16.24
CA SER A 169 10.70 -13.50 15.57
C SER A 169 9.44 -13.00 14.88
N SER A 170 8.80 -11.96 15.42
CA SER A 170 7.56 -11.41 14.87
C SER A 170 7.80 -10.54 13.64
N ILE A 171 8.79 -9.64 13.63
CA ILE A 171 9.03 -8.74 12.48
C ILE A 171 9.22 -9.52 11.18
N PRO A 172 10.06 -10.57 11.11
CA PRO A 172 10.24 -11.34 9.88
C PRO A 172 8.96 -12.03 9.42
N LYS A 173 8.20 -12.61 10.36
CA LYS A 173 6.97 -13.33 10.05
C LYS A 173 5.89 -12.37 9.58
N MET A 174 5.73 -11.23 10.24
CA MET A 174 4.76 -10.20 9.89
C MET A 174 5.08 -9.58 8.52
N ALA A 175 6.34 -9.25 8.23
CA ALA A 175 6.74 -8.72 6.93
C ALA A 175 6.49 -9.70 5.78
N LEU A 176 6.77 -11.00 5.98
CA LEU A 176 6.48 -12.02 4.97
C LEU A 176 4.96 -12.24 4.81
N ALA A 177 4.25 -12.37 5.94
CA ALA A 177 2.81 -12.59 5.94
C ALA A 177 2.06 -11.43 5.29
N SER A 178 2.45 -10.17 5.56
CA SER A 178 1.81 -9.00 4.96
C SER A 178 1.96 -9.00 3.44
N ILE A 179 3.15 -9.31 2.91
CA ILE A 179 3.39 -9.36 1.47
C ILE A 179 2.55 -10.47 0.81
N LEU A 180 2.46 -11.64 1.44
CA LEU A 180 1.69 -12.76 0.89
C LEU A 180 0.18 -12.51 0.95
N VAL A 181 -0.33 -12.05 2.09
CA VAL A 181 -1.77 -11.82 2.28
C VAL A 181 -2.26 -10.70 1.37
N ILE A 182 -1.57 -9.56 1.36
CA ILE A 182 -1.94 -8.43 0.49
C ILE A 182 -1.76 -8.84 -0.97
N GLY A 183 -0.65 -9.51 -1.32
CA GLY A 183 -0.43 -9.97 -2.69
C GLY A 183 -1.51 -10.91 -3.23
N VAL A 184 -1.99 -11.85 -2.41
CA VAL A 184 -3.09 -12.74 -2.81
C VAL A 184 -4.41 -11.96 -2.94
N LEU A 185 -4.70 -11.05 -2.02
CA LEU A 185 -5.90 -10.23 -2.07
C LEU A 185 -5.93 -9.34 -3.33
N GLU A 186 -4.83 -8.67 -3.62
CA GLU A 186 -4.67 -7.83 -4.81
C GLU A 186 -4.80 -8.64 -6.10
N LEU A 187 -4.16 -9.82 -6.18
CA LEU A 187 -4.29 -10.70 -7.34
C LEU A 187 -5.74 -11.16 -7.55
N LEU A 188 -6.43 -11.52 -6.46
CA LEU A 188 -7.85 -11.89 -6.50
C LEU A 188 -8.70 -10.72 -7.01
N PHE A 189 -8.46 -9.53 -6.49
CA PHE A 189 -9.22 -8.33 -6.85
C PHE A 189 -9.01 -7.95 -8.32
N ILE A 190 -7.76 -7.90 -8.79
CA ILE A 190 -7.42 -7.60 -10.19
C ILE A 190 -8.04 -8.64 -11.14
N TYR A 191 -7.97 -9.93 -10.78
CA TYR A 191 -8.60 -10.98 -11.58
C TYR A 191 -10.12 -10.82 -11.66
N ALA A 192 -10.76 -10.52 -10.51
CA ALA A 192 -12.19 -10.29 -10.43
C ALA A 192 -12.63 -9.05 -11.23
N SER A 193 -11.87 -7.96 -11.17
CA SER A 193 -12.20 -6.73 -11.88
C SER A 193 -12.15 -6.88 -13.40
N GLU A 194 -11.14 -7.59 -13.93
CA GLU A 194 -11.05 -7.86 -15.38
C GLU A 194 -12.22 -8.71 -15.90
N LEU A 195 -12.64 -9.71 -15.13
CA LEU A 195 -13.82 -10.52 -15.46
C LEU A 195 -15.12 -9.71 -15.42
N ASN A 196 -15.25 -8.80 -14.46
CA ASN A 196 -16.44 -7.99 -14.28
C ASN A 196 -16.58 -6.87 -15.33
N TRP A 197 -15.48 -6.21 -15.71
CA TRP A 197 -15.49 -5.11 -16.68
C TRP A 197 -15.50 -5.57 -18.15
N GLY A 198 -15.05 -6.81 -18.41
CA GLY A 198 -14.98 -7.38 -19.74
C GLY A 198 -13.77 -6.85 -20.54
N THR A 199 -13.18 -7.72 -21.35
CA THR A 199 -11.86 -7.49 -21.97
C THR A 199 -11.85 -6.54 -23.16
N SER A 200 -13.02 -6.01 -23.53
CA SER A 200 -13.16 -4.98 -24.57
C SER A 200 -12.87 -3.58 -24.07
N SER A 201 -12.95 -3.34 -22.76
CA SER A 201 -12.82 -1.99 -22.16
C SER A 201 -11.39 -1.68 -21.72
N THR A 202 -10.56 -2.71 -21.46
CA THR A 202 -9.20 -2.57 -20.92
C THR A 202 -8.18 -2.03 -21.93
N THR A 203 -8.51 -1.97 -23.23
CA THR A 203 -7.62 -1.46 -24.30
C THR A 203 -7.56 0.06 -24.41
N THR A 204 -8.33 0.79 -23.59
CA THR A 204 -8.50 2.25 -23.74
C THR A 204 -7.74 3.08 -22.69
N PHE A 205 -6.85 2.46 -21.90
CA PHE A 205 -5.96 3.14 -20.94
C PHE A 205 -4.52 3.26 -21.44
#